data_AF-A0A9P1IPD4-F1
#
_entry.id   AF-A0A9P1IPD4-F1
#
_cell.length_a   1.000
_cell.length_b   1.000
_cell.length_c   1.000
_cell.angle_alpha   90.00
_cell.angle_beta   90.00
_cell.angle_gamma   90.00
#
_symmetry.space_group_name_H-M   'P 1'
#
loop_
_entity.id
_entity.type
_entity.pdbx_description
1 polymer ?
#
loop_
_entity_poly.entity_id
_entity_poly.type
_entity_poly.pdbx_seq_one_letter_code
_entity_poly.pdbx_strand_id
1 'polypeptide(L)'
;MGISRDSWHKRYKTGATRPVPHKKRKFELGRPAANTKIGSHRVRLIRTRGGNQKYRALRLDNGNFSWASEQTTRKTRIVDTMYNATNNELVRTKTLVKGAIITVDAAPFRQWYEAHYALPLARKKNAKISEEDAAVLNKKRSHKTQKKYTERQKTAAVDALLLEQFNTGRLLARISSSPGQVGQANGYILEGKELDFYLRKIRAKKAKSEPKYDYSSAAEIEDEVKKQQQKNLSRQWRRRKAGSNGKKWFRVYKSKRC
;
A
#
# COMPACT_ATOMS: atom_id res chain seq x y z
N MET A 1 -29.77 21.95 -20.64
CA MET A 1 -28.68 21.12 -21.22
C MET A 1 -27.46 21.16 -20.33
N GLY A 2 -26.80 20.02 -20.07
CA GLY A 2 -25.72 19.92 -19.11
C GLY A 2 -24.31 20.16 -19.68
N ILE A 3 -23.34 19.41 -19.14
CA ILE A 3 -21.94 19.36 -19.59
C ILE A 3 -21.91 19.00 -21.08
N SER A 4 -21.06 19.68 -21.85
CA SER A 4 -20.91 19.50 -23.29
C SER A 4 -19.48 19.09 -23.63
N ARG A 5 -19.32 18.23 -24.65
CA ARG A 5 -18.04 17.69 -25.14
C ARG A 5 -17.64 18.28 -26.50
N ASP A 6 -18.26 19.38 -26.90
CA ASP A 6 -17.92 20.13 -28.10
C ASP A 6 -16.52 20.78 -27.98
N SER A 7 -15.98 21.26 -29.10
CA SER A 7 -14.68 21.96 -29.13
C SER A 7 -14.82 23.45 -29.46
N TRP A 8 -16.04 23.91 -29.76
CA TRP A 8 -16.34 25.28 -30.19
C TRP A 8 -16.22 26.29 -29.04
N HIS A 9 -16.49 25.86 -27.80
CA HIS A 9 -16.25 26.70 -26.63
C HIS A 9 -14.75 26.94 -26.31
N LYS A 10 -13.82 26.25 -26.98
CA LYS A 10 -12.36 26.44 -26.80
C LYS A 10 -11.82 27.47 -27.78
N ARG A 11 -10.66 28.06 -27.47
CA ARG A 11 -9.95 29.00 -28.36
C ARG A 11 -9.38 28.28 -29.60
N TYR A 12 -9.09 29.05 -30.65
CA TYR A 12 -8.27 28.59 -31.77
C TYR A 12 -6.82 28.30 -31.34
N LYS A 13 -6.06 27.61 -32.20
CA LYS A 13 -4.61 27.41 -32.02
C LYS A 13 -3.87 28.76 -31.91
N THR A 14 -4.35 29.79 -32.60
CA THR A 14 -3.83 31.17 -32.55
C THR A 14 -4.17 31.90 -31.24
N GLY A 15 -5.02 31.34 -30.37
CA GLY A 15 -5.49 31.98 -29.14
C GLY A 15 -6.76 32.84 -29.32
N ALA A 16 -7.18 33.11 -30.56
CA ALA A 16 -8.41 33.85 -30.84
C ALA A 16 -9.65 33.11 -30.32
N THR A 17 -10.64 33.87 -29.84
CA THR A 17 -11.95 33.35 -29.41
C THR A 17 -12.71 32.80 -30.62
N ARG A 18 -13.41 31.68 -30.44
CA ARG A 18 -14.24 31.07 -31.49
C ARG A 18 -15.68 31.56 -31.41
N PRO A 19 -16.32 31.95 -32.53
CA PRO A 19 -17.76 32.14 -32.56
C PRO A 19 -18.45 30.77 -32.39
N VAL A 20 -19.57 30.74 -31.66
CA VAL A 20 -20.35 29.50 -31.45
C VAL A 20 -21.35 29.36 -32.61
N PRO A 21 -21.17 28.38 -33.52
CA PRO A 21 -21.95 28.31 -34.77
C PRO A 21 -23.38 27.81 -34.56
N HIS A 22 -23.65 27.08 -33.48
CA HIS A 22 -24.97 26.53 -33.17
C HIS A 22 -25.15 26.27 -31.68
N LYS A 23 -26.41 26.10 -31.25
CA LYS A 23 -26.74 25.65 -29.88
C LYS A 23 -26.24 24.21 -29.64
N LYS A 24 -26.00 23.82 -28.36
CA LYS A 24 -25.47 22.48 -28.04
C LYS A 24 -26.39 21.37 -28.58
N ARG A 25 -25.80 20.27 -29.06
CA ARG A 25 -26.56 19.14 -29.63
C ARG A 25 -26.57 17.95 -28.67
N LYS A 26 -27.61 17.11 -28.78
CA LYS A 26 -27.78 15.93 -27.90
C LYS A 26 -26.60 14.95 -27.99
N PHE A 27 -25.97 14.80 -29.15
CA PHE A 27 -24.81 13.91 -29.32
C PHE A 27 -23.53 14.43 -28.67
N GLU A 28 -23.46 15.72 -28.32
CA GLU A 28 -22.31 16.35 -27.65
C GLU A 28 -22.40 16.25 -26.12
N LEU A 29 -23.44 15.60 -25.58
CA LEU A 29 -23.66 15.56 -24.14
C LEU A 29 -22.51 14.87 -23.39
N GLY A 30 -22.11 15.48 -22.28
CA GLY A 30 -21.34 14.86 -21.21
C GLY A 30 -22.25 14.35 -20.10
N ARG A 31 -21.78 13.36 -19.34
CA ARG A 31 -22.42 12.91 -18.10
C ARG A 31 -21.45 13.13 -16.94
N PRO A 32 -21.94 13.35 -15.70
CA PRO A 32 -21.09 13.43 -14.51
C PRO A 32 -20.18 12.20 -14.38
N ALA A 33 -19.06 12.32 -13.66
CA ALA A 33 -18.19 11.18 -13.37
C ALA A 33 -18.90 10.15 -12.47
N ALA A 34 -18.41 8.89 -12.48
CA ALA A 34 -18.96 7.83 -11.63
C ALA A 34 -18.39 7.84 -10.21
N ASN A 35 -17.10 8.21 -10.08
CA ASN A 35 -16.35 8.21 -8.82
C ASN A 35 -16.55 6.94 -7.98
N THR A 36 -16.40 5.78 -8.64
CA THR A 36 -16.63 4.45 -8.06
C THR A 36 -15.82 4.27 -6.78
N LYS A 37 -16.47 3.86 -5.69
CA LYS A 37 -15.85 3.63 -4.38
C LYS A 37 -15.76 2.16 -4.03
N ILE A 38 -14.92 1.84 -3.05
CA ILE A 38 -14.91 0.52 -2.43
C ILE A 38 -16.14 0.40 -1.52
N GLY A 39 -16.93 -0.66 -1.67
CA GLY A 39 -18.11 -0.92 -0.85
C GLY A 39 -19.10 -1.88 -1.53
N SER A 40 -20.25 -2.10 -0.90
CA SER A 40 -21.25 -3.05 -1.40
C SER A 40 -21.64 -2.80 -2.85
N HIS A 41 -21.69 -3.86 -3.64
CA HIS A 41 -21.91 -3.81 -5.08
C HIS A 41 -23.14 -2.97 -5.47
N ARG A 42 -22.90 -1.84 -6.15
CA ARG A 42 -23.96 -0.92 -6.63
C ARG A 42 -23.60 -0.40 -8.01
N VAL A 43 -24.33 -0.85 -9.02
CA VAL A 43 -24.14 -0.48 -10.43
C VAL A 43 -25.45 0.07 -10.99
N ARG A 44 -25.38 1.22 -11.68
CA ARG A 44 -26.54 1.83 -12.37
C ARG A 44 -26.40 1.65 -13.87
N LEU A 45 -27.48 1.21 -14.51
CA LEU A 45 -27.58 1.16 -15.96
C LEU A 45 -27.83 2.55 -16.55
N ILE A 46 -27.18 2.86 -17.66
CA ILE A 46 -27.35 4.13 -18.37
C ILE A 46 -27.56 3.86 -19.85
N ARG A 47 -28.70 4.29 -20.39
CA ARG A 47 -28.95 4.31 -21.84
C ARG A 47 -28.06 5.33 -22.53
N THR A 48 -27.50 4.94 -23.67
CA THR A 48 -26.60 5.74 -24.50
C THR A 48 -27.12 5.86 -25.94
N ARG A 49 -26.36 6.53 -26.81
CA ARG A 49 -26.73 6.73 -28.21
C ARG A 49 -26.87 5.38 -28.93
N GLY A 50 -27.85 5.26 -29.82
CA GLY A 50 -28.13 4.03 -30.56
C GLY A 50 -28.84 2.95 -29.75
N GLY A 51 -29.40 3.28 -28.57
CA GLY A 51 -30.12 2.30 -27.73
C GLY A 51 -29.22 1.44 -26.83
N ASN A 52 -27.90 1.51 -27.00
CA ASN A 52 -26.92 0.76 -26.22
C ASN A 52 -26.92 1.15 -24.73
N GLN A 53 -26.41 0.26 -23.90
CA GLN A 53 -26.32 0.43 -22.45
C GLN A 53 -24.88 0.53 -21.95
N LYS A 54 -24.67 1.30 -20.89
CA LYS A 54 -23.42 1.34 -20.13
C LYS A 54 -23.70 1.11 -18.65
N TYR A 55 -22.74 0.52 -17.96
CA TYR A 55 -22.85 0.16 -16.55
C TYR A 55 -21.97 1.10 -15.73
N ARG A 56 -22.61 1.93 -14.91
CA ARG A 56 -21.92 2.87 -14.04
C ARG A 56 -21.81 2.29 -12.64
N ALA A 57 -20.64 1.75 -12.33
CA ALA A 57 -20.33 1.36 -10.97
C ALA A 57 -20.25 2.59 -10.05
N LEU A 58 -21.04 2.58 -8.98
CA LEU A 58 -20.94 3.55 -7.89
C LEU A 58 -20.14 2.97 -6.73
N ARG A 59 -20.32 1.68 -6.45
CA ARG A 59 -19.58 0.95 -5.43
C ARG A 59 -19.26 -0.47 -5.92
N LEU A 60 -18.04 -0.92 -5.67
CA LEU A 60 -17.55 -2.27 -5.95
C LEU A 60 -16.64 -2.73 -4.82
N ASP A 61 -16.78 -3.97 -4.40
CA ASP A 61 -15.99 -4.64 -3.37
C ASP A 61 -15.16 -5.79 -3.94
N ASN A 62 -15.56 -6.33 -5.10
CA ASN A 62 -14.88 -7.44 -5.76
C ASN A 62 -14.51 -7.11 -7.22
N GLY A 63 -13.53 -7.83 -7.72
CA GLY A 63 -13.09 -7.77 -9.12
C GLY A 63 -12.53 -9.11 -9.58
N ASN A 64 -12.38 -9.28 -10.90
CA ASN A 64 -11.71 -10.45 -11.46
C ASN A 64 -10.25 -10.11 -11.80
N PHE A 65 -9.31 -10.77 -11.14
CA PHE A 65 -7.88 -10.48 -11.29
C PHE A 65 -7.14 -11.69 -11.84
N SER A 66 -6.24 -11.44 -12.79
CA SER A 66 -5.38 -12.46 -13.39
C SER A 66 -3.98 -12.44 -12.78
N TRP A 67 -3.48 -13.61 -12.41
CA TRP A 67 -2.07 -13.85 -12.11
C TRP A 67 -1.41 -14.42 -13.37
N ALA A 68 -0.60 -13.60 -14.02
CA ALA A 68 -0.17 -13.82 -15.40
C ALA A 68 0.85 -14.95 -15.54
N SER A 69 1.85 -15.02 -14.65
CA SER A 69 2.88 -16.07 -14.70
C SER A 69 2.27 -17.48 -14.62
N GLU A 70 1.25 -17.64 -13.79
CA GLU A 70 0.56 -18.91 -13.53
C GLU A 70 -0.70 -19.11 -14.38
N GLN A 71 -1.03 -18.16 -15.26
CA GLN A 71 -2.22 -18.18 -16.13
C GLN A 71 -3.53 -18.48 -15.39
N THR A 72 -3.67 -17.98 -14.16
CA THR A 72 -4.85 -18.22 -13.33
C THR A 72 -5.59 -16.92 -13.07
N THR A 73 -6.92 -16.99 -13.10
CA THR A 73 -7.79 -15.83 -12.88
C THR A 73 -8.79 -16.16 -11.78
N ARG A 74 -8.92 -15.25 -10.80
CA ARG A 74 -9.79 -15.44 -9.64
C ARG A 74 -10.53 -14.16 -9.30
N LYS A 75 -11.79 -14.33 -8.90
CA LYS A 75 -12.58 -13.28 -8.28
C LYS A 75 -12.03 -13.05 -6.87
N THR A 76 -11.54 -11.86 -6.60
CA THR A 76 -10.99 -11.49 -5.29
C THR A 76 -11.59 -10.20 -4.80
N ARG A 77 -11.50 -9.98 -3.49
CA ARG A 77 -11.97 -8.76 -2.83
C ARG A 77 -10.94 -7.66 -2.99
N ILE A 78 -11.40 -6.47 -3.34
CA ILE A 78 -10.62 -5.23 -3.36
C ILE A 78 -10.58 -4.69 -1.94
N VAL A 79 -9.38 -4.48 -1.41
CA VAL A 79 -9.18 -4.02 -0.03
C VAL A 79 -9.01 -2.51 0.03
N ASP A 80 -8.09 -1.96 -0.75
CA ASP A 80 -7.75 -0.54 -0.72
C ASP A 80 -7.10 -0.07 -2.04
N THR A 81 -7.09 1.24 -2.25
CA THR A 81 -6.35 1.90 -3.34
C THR A 81 -5.04 2.45 -2.81
N MET A 82 -3.90 1.96 -3.30
CA MET A 82 -2.57 2.34 -2.79
C MET A 82 -1.92 3.45 -3.60
N TYR A 83 -2.08 3.42 -4.93
CA TYR A 83 -1.41 4.36 -5.81
C TYR A 83 -2.27 4.68 -7.04
N ASN A 84 -2.17 5.92 -7.51
CA ASN A 84 -2.80 6.40 -8.72
C ASN A 84 -1.83 7.35 -9.42
N ALA A 85 -1.56 7.11 -10.70
CA ALA A 85 -0.61 7.90 -11.47
C ALA A 85 -1.14 9.29 -11.85
N THR A 86 -2.46 9.46 -11.96
CA THR A 86 -3.08 10.68 -12.47
C THR A 86 -3.35 11.71 -11.39
N ASN A 87 -3.87 11.27 -10.23
CA ASN A 87 -4.21 12.19 -9.14
C ASN A 87 -4.13 11.48 -7.77
N ASN A 88 -3.43 12.12 -6.83
CA ASN A 88 -3.26 11.64 -5.47
C ASN A 88 -4.56 11.68 -4.63
N GLU A 89 -5.48 12.61 -4.91
CA GLU A 89 -6.77 12.69 -4.23
C GLU A 89 -7.66 11.46 -4.48
N LEU A 90 -7.45 10.78 -5.60
CA LEU A 90 -8.17 9.54 -5.91
C LEU A 90 -7.74 8.38 -5.00
N VAL A 91 -6.50 8.42 -4.49
CA VAL A 91 -6.00 7.47 -3.48
C VAL A 91 -6.65 7.77 -2.13
N ARG A 92 -6.59 9.04 -1.69
CA ARG A 92 -7.17 9.48 -0.40
C ARG A 92 -8.65 9.13 -0.28
N THR A 93 -9.40 9.34 -1.36
CA THR A 93 -10.84 9.08 -1.40
C THR A 93 -11.20 7.65 -1.81
N LYS A 94 -10.21 6.75 -1.97
CA LYS A 94 -10.40 5.34 -2.37
C LYS A 94 -11.26 5.16 -3.63
N THR A 95 -10.95 5.94 -4.66
CA THR A 95 -11.68 5.91 -5.94
C THR A 95 -11.06 4.87 -6.87
N LEU A 96 -11.90 3.98 -7.42
CA LEU A 96 -11.50 2.96 -8.38
C LEU A 96 -11.57 3.50 -9.81
N VAL A 97 -10.42 3.59 -10.47
CA VAL A 97 -10.29 4.01 -11.87
C VAL A 97 -9.34 3.08 -12.63
N LYS A 98 -9.41 3.11 -13.97
CA LYS A 98 -8.46 2.39 -14.81
C LYS A 98 -7.03 2.81 -14.48
N GLY A 99 -6.14 1.84 -14.30
CA GLY A 99 -4.73 2.05 -13.99
C GLY A 99 -4.43 2.35 -12.52
N ALA A 100 -5.44 2.40 -11.64
CA ALA A 100 -5.20 2.47 -10.21
C ALA A 100 -4.51 1.18 -9.72
N ILE A 101 -3.54 1.34 -8.82
CA ILE A 101 -2.89 0.25 -8.12
C ILE A 101 -3.61 0.06 -6.79
N ILE A 102 -4.13 -1.14 -6.60
CA ILE A 102 -4.97 -1.53 -5.47
C ILE A 102 -4.35 -2.73 -4.74
N THR A 103 -4.71 -2.91 -3.48
CA THR A 103 -4.46 -4.15 -2.75
C THR A 103 -5.68 -5.05 -2.87
N VAL A 104 -5.47 -6.30 -3.26
CA VAL A 104 -6.49 -7.35 -3.34
C VAL A 104 -6.16 -8.50 -2.37
N ASP A 105 -7.18 -9.27 -2.01
CA ASP A 105 -6.99 -10.47 -1.19
C ASP A 105 -6.18 -11.55 -1.92
N ALA A 106 -5.19 -12.12 -1.23
CA ALA A 106 -4.33 -13.17 -1.76
C ALA A 106 -4.94 -14.58 -1.62
N ALA A 107 -5.93 -14.78 -0.75
CA ALA A 107 -6.43 -16.11 -0.38
C ALA A 107 -6.89 -16.97 -1.58
N PRO A 108 -7.66 -16.44 -2.56
CA PRO A 108 -8.10 -17.24 -3.70
C PRO A 108 -6.96 -17.73 -4.61
N PHE A 109 -5.86 -16.97 -4.70
CA PHE A 109 -4.68 -17.37 -5.45
C PHE A 109 -3.83 -18.38 -4.68
N ARG A 110 -3.71 -18.21 -3.36
CA ARG A 110 -3.03 -19.17 -2.49
C ARG A 110 -3.70 -20.54 -2.53
N GLN A 111 -5.02 -20.59 -2.38
CA GLN A 111 -5.80 -21.82 -2.46
C GLN A 111 -5.61 -22.54 -3.81
N TRP A 112 -5.59 -21.78 -4.91
CA TRP A 112 -5.33 -22.34 -6.23
C TRP A 112 -3.90 -22.91 -6.33
N TYR A 113 -2.89 -22.18 -5.85
CA TYR A 113 -1.50 -22.62 -5.92
C TYR A 113 -1.28 -23.91 -5.12
N GLU A 114 -1.79 -23.97 -3.89
CA GLU A 114 -1.68 -25.15 -3.03
C GLU A 114 -2.40 -26.36 -3.65
N ALA A 115 -3.55 -26.15 -4.29
CA ALA A 115 -4.24 -27.21 -5.04
C ALA A 115 -3.51 -27.63 -6.32
N HIS A 116 -2.84 -26.71 -7.01
CA HIS A 116 -2.18 -26.97 -8.29
C HIS A 116 -0.82 -27.65 -8.16
N TYR A 117 -0.01 -27.20 -7.20
CA TYR A 117 1.36 -27.67 -6.97
C TYR A 117 1.49 -28.64 -5.78
N ALA A 118 0.48 -28.72 -4.92
CA ALA A 118 0.55 -29.48 -3.66
C ALA A 118 1.74 -29.04 -2.78
N LEU A 119 2.10 -27.75 -2.84
CA LEU A 119 3.16 -27.12 -2.03
C LEU A 119 2.55 -25.97 -1.24
N PRO A 120 2.96 -25.78 0.03
CA PRO A 120 2.50 -24.64 0.82
C PRO A 120 3.12 -23.34 0.27
N LEU A 121 2.28 -22.31 0.10
CA LEU A 121 2.75 -21.00 -0.38
C LEU A 121 2.75 -19.97 0.76
N ALA A 122 3.95 -19.44 1.06
CA ALA A 122 4.14 -18.33 1.99
C ALA A 122 3.45 -18.55 3.36
N ARG A 123 3.59 -19.77 3.91
CA ARG A 123 3.17 -20.08 5.29
C ARG A 123 4.36 -19.92 6.23
N LYS A 124 4.13 -19.31 7.39
CA LYS A 124 5.14 -19.24 8.46
C LYS A 124 5.46 -20.65 8.93
N LYS A 125 6.74 -20.99 9.07
CA LYS A 125 7.26 -22.34 9.33
C LYS A 125 6.66 -23.04 10.57
N ASN A 126 6.07 -22.30 11.52
CA ASN A 126 5.48 -22.83 12.76
C ASN A 126 3.99 -22.47 12.96
N ALA A 127 3.31 -21.95 11.93
CA ALA A 127 1.89 -21.63 12.05
C ALA A 127 1.03 -22.88 11.87
N LYS A 128 0.03 -23.08 12.75
CA LYS A 128 -0.97 -24.15 12.59
C LYS A 128 -1.67 -23.97 11.24
N ILE A 129 -1.53 -24.97 10.37
CA ILE A 129 -2.25 -25.08 9.10
C ILE A 129 -3.68 -25.52 9.46
N SER A 130 -4.70 -24.92 8.84
CA SER A 130 -6.08 -25.40 9.02
C SER A 130 -6.19 -26.85 8.57
N GLU A 131 -7.08 -27.62 9.19
CA GLU A 131 -7.25 -29.04 8.86
C GLU A 131 -7.63 -29.24 7.38
N GLU A 132 -8.42 -28.31 6.83
CA GLU A 132 -8.80 -28.29 5.41
C GLU A 132 -7.59 -28.11 4.48
N ASP A 133 -6.73 -27.12 4.75
CA ASP A 133 -5.55 -26.85 3.93
C ASP A 133 -4.53 -28.00 4.02
N ALA A 134 -4.37 -28.57 5.22
CA ALA A 134 -3.50 -29.72 5.45
C ALA A 134 -4.01 -30.97 4.71
N ALA A 135 -5.32 -31.19 4.66
CA ALA A 135 -5.94 -32.29 3.92
C ALA A 135 -5.71 -32.17 2.41
N VAL A 136 -5.77 -30.96 1.86
CA VAL A 136 -5.49 -30.71 0.43
C VAL A 136 -4.03 -30.97 0.08
N LEU A 137 -3.10 -30.50 0.92
CA LEU A 137 -1.65 -30.71 0.72
C LEU A 137 -1.29 -32.19 0.81
N ASN A 138 -1.67 -32.85 1.91
CA ASN A 138 -1.27 -34.23 2.24
C ASN A 138 -2.19 -35.31 1.67
N LYS A 139 -3.05 -34.95 0.71
CA LYS A 139 -3.94 -35.92 0.06
C LYS A 139 -3.15 -37.10 -0.52
N LYS A 140 -3.49 -38.32 -0.10
CA LYS A 140 -2.95 -39.55 -0.69
C LYS A 140 -3.36 -39.60 -2.17
N ARG A 141 -2.38 -39.77 -3.05
CA ARG A 141 -2.54 -39.76 -4.52
C ARG A 141 -2.00 -41.07 -5.08
N SER A 142 -2.56 -41.54 -6.20
CA SER A 142 -2.02 -42.69 -6.92
C SER A 142 -0.63 -42.37 -7.49
N HIS A 143 0.18 -43.39 -7.78
CA HIS A 143 1.54 -43.20 -8.32
C HIS A 143 1.58 -42.32 -9.58
N LYS A 144 0.66 -42.52 -10.54
CA LYS A 144 0.57 -41.72 -11.77
C LYS A 144 0.27 -40.25 -11.46
N THR A 145 -0.65 -40.00 -10.52
CA THR A 145 -0.99 -38.64 -10.10
C THR A 145 0.18 -38.00 -9.35
N GLN A 146 0.87 -38.73 -8.47
CA GLN A 146 2.02 -38.21 -7.75
C GLN A 146 3.15 -37.80 -8.72
N LYS A 147 3.45 -38.63 -9.73
CA LYS A 147 4.43 -38.30 -10.78
C LYS A 147 4.10 -36.97 -11.47
N LYS A 148 2.82 -36.77 -11.84
CA LYS A 148 2.34 -35.51 -12.43
C LYS A 148 2.57 -34.29 -11.53
N TYR A 149 2.34 -34.41 -10.21
CA TYR A 149 2.63 -33.31 -9.27
C TYR A 149 4.13 -33.07 -9.12
N THR A 150 4.95 -34.13 -9.01
CA THR A 150 6.41 -33.97 -8.93
C THR A 150 7.00 -33.28 -10.17
N GLU A 151 6.42 -33.49 -11.35
CA GLU A 151 6.80 -32.79 -12.57
C GLU A 151 6.42 -31.30 -12.51
N ARG A 152 5.21 -30.97 -12.05
CA ARG A 152 4.76 -29.57 -11.87
C ARG A 152 5.56 -28.82 -10.81
N GLN A 153 5.95 -29.49 -9.73
CA GLN A 153 6.70 -28.87 -8.64
C GLN A 153 8.05 -28.30 -9.09
N LYS A 154 8.61 -28.80 -10.18
CA LYS A 154 9.86 -28.29 -10.76
C LYS A 154 9.74 -26.82 -11.23
N THR A 155 8.55 -26.38 -11.64
CA THR A 155 8.30 -25.02 -12.13
C THR A 155 7.57 -24.15 -11.11
N ALA A 156 7.40 -24.61 -9.88
CA ALA A 156 6.59 -23.93 -8.87
C ALA A 156 7.24 -22.68 -8.24
N ALA A 157 8.42 -22.26 -8.72
CA ALA A 157 9.15 -21.15 -8.13
C ALA A 157 8.42 -19.81 -8.35
N VAL A 158 8.18 -19.07 -7.26
CA VAL A 158 7.52 -17.76 -7.27
C VAL A 158 8.53 -16.68 -6.90
N ASP A 159 8.43 -15.50 -7.53
CA ASP A 159 9.28 -14.34 -7.25
C ASP A 159 9.24 -13.93 -5.77
N ALA A 160 10.41 -13.54 -5.23
CA ALA A 160 10.57 -13.23 -3.81
C ALA A 160 9.66 -12.06 -3.34
N LEU A 161 9.50 -11.01 -4.15
CA LEU A 161 8.64 -9.87 -3.80
C LEU A 161 7.17 -10.27 -3.75
N LEU A 162 6.77 -11.20 -4.61
CA LEU A 162 5.41 -11.73 -4.62
C LEU A 162 5.18 -12.65 -3.41
N LEU A 163 6.17 -13.46 -3.03
CA LEU A 163 6.12 -14.28 -1.80
C LEU A 163 5.95 -13.43 -0.53
N GLU A 164 6.63 -12.29 -0.44
CA GLU A 164 6.43 -11.34 0.67
C GLU A 164 4.97 -10.85 0.74
N GLN A 165 4.35 -10.55 -0.40
CA GLN A 165 2.94 -10.14 -0.44
C GLN A 165 1.99 -11.28 -0.04
N PHE A 166 2.25 -12.51 -0.50
CA PHE A 166 1.49 -13.67 -0.06
C PHE A 166 1.61 -13.90 1.46
N ASN A 167 2.76 -13.63 2.08
CA ASN A 167 2.92 -13.68 3.54
C ASN A 167 2.03 -12.63 4.25
N THR A 168 1.90 -11.43 3.69
CA THR A 168 0.99 -10.40 4.25
C THR A 168 -0.49 -10.68 3.99
N GLY A 169 -0.79 -11.59 3.05
CA GLY A 169 -2.16 -11.93 2.65
C GLY A 169 -2.82 -10.92 1.70
N ARG A 170 -2.07 -9.94 1.18
CA ARG A 170 -2.57 -8.94 0.23
C ARG A 170 -1.62 -8.80 -0.94
N LEU A 171 -2.16 -8.89 -2.15
CA LEU A 171 -1.40 -8.71 -3.39
C LEU A 171 -1.64 -7.31 -3.96
N LEU A 172 -0.61 -6.73 -4.57
CA LEU A 172 -0.76 -5.53 -5.38
C LEU A 172 -1.27 -5.89 -6.77
N ALA A 173 -2.30 -5.21 -7.22
CA ALA A 173 -2.92 -5.41 -8.52
C ALA A 173 -3.18 -4.09 -9.23
N ARG A 174 -3.18 -4.11 -10.56
CA ARG A 174 -3.56 -2.98 -11.39
C ARG A 174 -4.94 -3.20 -12.01
N ILE A 175 -5.82 -2.22 -11.89
CA ILE A 175 -7.12 -2.24 -12.59
C ILE A 175 -6.90 -1.96 -14.08
N SER A 176 -7.31 -2.88 -14.95
CA SER A 176 -7.25 -2.72 -16.40
C SER A 176 -8.59 -2.28 -17.02
N SER A 177 -9.70 -2.62 -16.37
CA SER A 177 -11.05 -2.22 -16.80
C SER A 177 -11.35 -0.75 -16.49
N SER A 178 -12.48 -0.25 -17.03
CA SER A 178 -13.02 1.08 -16.71
C SER A 178 -14.33 0.97 -15.93
N PRO A 179 -14.29 0.96 -14.58
CA PRO A 179 -15.46 0.68 -13.74
C PRO A 179 -16.67 1.59 -14.02
N GLY A 180 -16.45 2.88 -14.31
CA GLY A 180 -17.52 3.82 -14.61
C GLY A 180 -18.21 3.65 -15.97
N GLN A 181 -17.69 2.78 -16.84
CA GLN A 181 -18.25 2.48 -18.17
C GLN A 181 -18.78 1.04 -18.26
N VAL A 182 -18.02 0.09 -17.72
CA VAL A 182 -18.27 -1.36 -17.82
C VAL A 182 -18.93 -1.93 -16.55
N GLY A 183 -18.88 -1.21 -15.43
CA GLY A 183 -19.47 -1.67 -14.17
C GLY A 183 -18.63 -2.68 -13.40
N GLN A 184 -17.42 -3.00 -13.88
CA GLN A 184 -16.54 -4.02 -13.31
C GLN A 184 -15.14 -3.46 -13.04
N ALA A 185 -14.47 -3.98 -12.00
CA ALA A 185 -13.09 -3.64 -11.63
C ALA A 185 -12.17 -4.85 -11.84
N ASN A 186 -11.91 -5.20 -13.10
CA ASN A 186 -11.02 -6.31 -13.46
C ASN A 186 -9.58 -5.80 -13.63
N GLY A 187 -8.62 -6.70 -13.47
CA GLY A 187 -7.21 -6.34 -13.48
C GLY A 187 -6.28 -7.53 -13.52
N TYR A 188 -5.02 -7.26 -13.21
CA TYR A 188 -3.99 -8.28 -13.08
C TYR A 188 -3.08 -7.97 -11.88
N ILE A 189 -2.47 -9.02 -11.32
CA ILE A 189 -1.50 -8.93 -10.23
C ILE A 189 -0.18 -8.35 -10.76
N LEU A 190 0.44 -7.45 -10.01
CA LEU A 190 1.72 -6.86 -10.40
C LEU A 190 2.86 -7.84 -10.10
N GLU A 191 3.76 -8.02 -11.07
CA GLU A 191 4.91 -8.95 -10.95
C GLU A 191 6.21 -8.32 -11.48
N GLY A 192 7.35 -8.90 -11.09
CA GLY A 192 8.68 -8.57 -11.61
C GLY A 192 9.02 -7.07 -11.55
N LYS A 193 9.55 -6.53 -12.66
CA LYS A 193 9.97 -5.12 -12.75
C LYS A 193 8.83 -4.12 -12.57
N GLU A 194 7.60 -4.48 -12.99
CA GLU A 194 6.44 -3.60 -12.80
C GLU A 194 6.10 -3.49 -11.31
N LEU A 195 6.18 -4.61 -10.59
CA LEU A 195 5.97 -4.62 -9.15
C LEU A 195 7.01 -3.76 -8.42
N ASP A 196 8.29 -3.96 -8.71
CA ASP A 196 9.37 -3.17 -8.11
C ASP A 196 9.19 -1.66 -8.36
N PHE A 197 8.86 -1.29 -9.59
CA PHE A 197 8.60 0.11 -9.94
C PHE A 197 7.52 0.75 -9.07
N TYR A 198 6.36 0.09 -8.91
CA TYR A 198 5.27 0.64 -8.11
C TYR A 198 5.56 0.58 -6.61
N LEU A 199 6.25 -0.45 -6.11
CA LEU A 199 6.72 -0.50 -4.72
C LEU A 199 7.61 0.69 -4.40
N ARG A 200 8.57 1.02 -5.28
CA ARG A 200 9.44 2.20 -5.13
C ARG A 200 8.64 3.50 -5.13
N LYS A 201 7.64 3.64 -6.01
CA LYS A 201 6.77 4.83 -6.05
C LYS A 201 5.92 4.98 -4.78
N ILE A 202 5.37 3.88 -4.26
CA ILE A 202 4.58 3.88 -3.02
C ILE A 202 5.47 4.26 -1.83
N ARG A 203 6.65 3.62 -1.69
CA ARG A 203 7.62 3.93 -0.62
C ARG A 203 8.07 5.39 -0.65
N ALA A 204 8.44 5.90 -1.82
CA ALA A 204 8.86 7.30 -1.98
C ALA A 204 7.73 8.29 -1.63
N LYS A 205 6.47 7.94 -1.92
CA LYS A 205 5.32 8.78 -1.57
C LYS A 205 5.05 8.77 -0.06
N LYS A 206 5.17 7.60 0.59
CA LYS A 206 5.01 7.48 2.05
C LYS A 206 6.08 8.28 2.80
N ALA A 207 7.34 8.21 2.35
CA ALA A 207 8.44 8.95 2.95
C ALA A 207 8.28 10.48 2.87
N LYS A 208 7.51 11.00 1.91
CA LYS A 208 7.19 12.43 1.81
C LYS A 208 6.05 12.87 2.73
N SER A 209 5.12 11.97 3.06
CA SER A 209 3.95 12.30 3.87
C SER A 209 4.21 12.24 5.38
N GLU A 210 5.17 11.42 5.81
CA GLU A 210 5.64 11.37 7.20
C GLU A 210 6.89 12.26 7.30
N PRO A 211 6.80 13.49 7.82
CA PRO A 211 8.01 14.20 8.18
C PRO A 211 8.73 13.38 9.25
N LYS A 212 10.01 13.06 9.01
CA LYS A 212 10.88 12.51 10.06
C LYS A 212 11.03 13.59 11.12
N TYR A 213 10.19 13.57 12.15
CA TYR A 213 10.55 14.17 13.42
C TYR A 213 11.69 13.31 13.97
N ASP A 214 12.90 13.85 13.92
CA ASP A 214 14.09 13.13 14.34
C ASP A 214 14.20 13.13 15.87
N TYR A 215 13.54 12.15 16.49
CA TYR A 215 13.65 11.90 17.94
C TYR A 215 15.04 11.41 18.35
N SER A 216 15.97 11.16 17.41
CA SER A 216 17.37 10.85 17.76
C SER A 216 18.05 12.02 18.47
N SER A 217 17.68 13.26 18.14
CA SER A 217 18.13 14.45 18.86
C SER A 217 17.72 14.43 20.33
N ALA A 218 16.58 13.85 20.70
CA ALA A 218 16.15 13.81 22.10
C ALA A 218 17.02 12.86 22.94
N ALA A 219 17.43 11.71 22.37
CA ALA A 219 18.34 10.78 23.04
C ALA A 219 19.78 11.35 23.12
N GLU A 220 20.24 12.06 22.09
CA GLU A 220 21.53 12.75 22.09
C GLU A 220 21.57 13.93 23.07
N ILE A 221 20.47 14.69 23.17
CA ILE A 221 20.31 15.78 24.16
C ILE A 221 20.28 15.22 25.58
N GLU A 222 19.59 14.10 25.84
CA GLU A 222 19.60 13.46 27.16
C GLU A 222 20.99 13.01 27.59
N ASP A 223 21.77 12.43 26.68
CA ASP A 223 23.15 12.00 26.95
C ASP A 223 24.10 13.19 27.16
N GLU A 224 23.92 14.31 26.45
CA GLU A 224 24.64 15.55 26.72
C GLU A 224 24.29 16.17 28.07
N VAL A 225 23.01 16.19 28.44
CA VAL A 225 22.54 16.70 29.74
C VAL A 225 23.13 15.87 30.89
N LYS A 226 23.16 14.53 30.78
CA LYS A 226 23.79 13.65 31.77
C LYS A 226 25.29 13.92 31.90
N LYS A 227 26.01 14.08 30.77
CA LYS A 227 27.44 14.44 30.76
C LYS A 227 27.70 15.80 31.42
N GLN A 228 26.84 16.79 31.20
CA GLN A 228 26.94 18.11 31.84
C GLN A 228 26.66 18.05 33.34
N GLN A 229 25.65 17.30 33.78
CA GLN A 229 25.37 17.09 35.21
C GLN A 229 26.58 16.45 35.91
N GLN A 230 27.21 15.45 35.29
CA GLN A 230 28.37 14.76 35.87
C GLN A 230 29.63 15.65 35.91
N LYS A 231 29.82 16.50 34.89
CA LYS A 231 30.84 17.57 34.92
C LYS A 231 30.57 18.61 36.01
N ASN A 232 29.32 18.98 36.25
CA ASN A 232 28.97 19.95 37.29
C ASN A 232 29.15 19.37 38.70
N LEU A 233 28.75 18.12 38.93
CA LEU A 233 28.99 17.39 40.17
C LEU A 233 30.50 17.26 40.48
N SER A 234 31.31 16.91 39.49
CA SER A 234 32.77 16.81 39.68
C SER A 234 33.42 18.18 39.95
N ARG A 235 32.94 19.27 39.32
CA ARG A 235 33.36 20.65 39.63
C ARG A 235 32.97 21.06 41.05
N GLN A 236 31.76 20.72 41.50
CA GLN A 236 31.27 21.02 42.84
C GLN A 236 32.05 20.26 43.92
N TRP A 237 32.43 19.00 43.64
CA TRP A 237 33.29 18.20 44.51
C TRP A 237 34.71 18.77 44.61
N ARG A 238 35.31 19.21 43.49
CA ARG A 238 36.61 19.90 43.51
C ARG A 238 36.57 21.21 44.30
N ARG A 239 35.48 22.00 44.18
CA ARG A 239 35.27 23.21 44.99
C ARG A 239 35.11 22.90 46.49
N ARG A 240 34.41 21.83 46.86
CA ARG A 240 34.30 21.37 48.27
C ARG A 240 35.65 20.92 48.84
N LYS A 241 36.49 20.23 48.06
CA LYS A 241 37.86 19.87 48.45
C LYS A 241 38.76 21.10 48.61
N ALA A 242 38.65 22.08 47.72
CA ALA A 242 39.38 23.34 47.84
C ALA A 242 38.92 24.17 49.06
N GLY A 243 37.63 24.11 49.40
CA GLY A 243 37.07 24.77 50.59
C GLY A 243 37.32 24.05 51.92
N SER A 244 37.77 22.78 51.92
CA SER A 244 38.06 22.04 53.16
C SER A 244 39.51 22.19 53.65
N ASN A 245 40.35 22.97 52.97
CA ASN A 245 41.71 23.30 53.41
C ASN A 245 41.80 24.62 54.19
N GLY A 246 40.68 25.05 54.81
CA GLY A 246 40.60 26.37 55.44
C GLY A 246 39.76 26.46 56.71
N LYS A 247 39.75 25.44 57.59
CA LYS A 247 39.41 25.61 59.03
C LYS A 247 40.23 24.65 59.90
N LYS A 248 41.48 25.03 60.15
CA LYS A 248 42.27 24.61 61.33
C LYS A 248 41.55 25.17 62.57
N TRP A 249 41.04 24.30 63.44
CA TRP A 249 40.75 24.71 64.80
C TRP A 249 42.07 25.01 65.51
N PHE A 250 42.15 26.22 66.05
CA PHE A 250 43.19 26.73 66.91
C PHE A 250 43.44 25.78 68.09
N ARG A 251 44.71 25.38 68.30
CA ARG A 251 45.21 24.97 69.62
C ARG A 251 46.28 25.96 70.02
N VAL A 252 45.89 26.99 70.77
CA VAL A 252 46.77 27.96 71.41
C VAL A 252 46.88 27.58 72.89
N TYR A 253 48.12 27.25 73.24
CA TYR A 253 48.82 27.38 74.52
C TYR A 253 48.52 26.45 75.70
N LYS A 254 49.55 25.65 75.98
CA LYS A 254 49.96 25.20 77.31
C LYS A 254 51.09 26.12 77.77
N SER A 255 50.85 27.00 78.75
CA SER A 255 51.79 27.46 79.80
C SER A 255 51.01 28.46 80.67
N LYS A 256 50.90 28.33 81.99
CA LYS A 256 52.00 28.40 82.97
C LYS A 256 51.68 27.58 84.23
N ARG A 257 52.75 27.13 84.90
CA ARG A 257 52.78 26.59 86.27
C ARG A 257 52.57 27.71 87.30
N CYS A 258 51.82 27.39 88.36
CA CYS A 258 51.93 27.76 89.79
C CYS A 258 50.51 27.79 90.37
#